data_AF-A0A2M7Z414-F1
#
_entry.id   AF-A0A2M7Z414-F1
#
_cell.length_a   1.000
_cell.length_b   1.000
_cell.length_c   1.000
_cell.angle_alpha   90.00
_cell.angle_beta   90.00
_cell.angle_gamma   90.00
#
_symmetry.space_group_name_H-M   'P 1'
#
loop_
_entity.id
_entity.type
_entity.pdbx_description
1 polymer ?
#
loop_
_entity_poly.entity_id
_entity_poly.type
_entity_poly.pdbx_seq_one_letter_code
_entity_poly.pdbx_strand_id
1 'polypeptide(L)'
;MRLPENNFREKTWLYAGTSVYLELRMLKLINMREKVSSADNQQGSRQNFVKNLSDPSETTRRAPLFKAYLLGALHDGTFSSNKRFRISQAGTDWLKFLQKLFKYLDYNSWIYKEGKYRRVYVLETLADFLDFNFNPLRLRSDEEKIGYIRGFFDAEGGIPKNKEARFYIQLVQNDREKLVKIKKLLNDLRIKTGKIHNPSRSVDPDYWRMYVLAKSQQSFLKKIGTWHPRKIKTLRQRMMI
;
A
#
# COMPACT_ATOMS: atom_id res chain seq x y z
N MET A 1 29.47 16.64 43.91
CA MET A 1 28.50 17.33 43.04
C MET A 1 28.38 16.51 41.75
N ARG A 2 27.38 15.62 41.65
CA ARG A 2 27.18 14.72 40.49
C ARG A 2 26.08 15.31 39.61
N LEU A 3 26.35 15.43 38.31
CA LEU A 3 25.37 15.78 37.29
C LEU A 3 24.39 14.61 37.08
N PRO A 4 23.10 14.86 36.77
CA PRO A 4 22.19 13.77 36.46
C PRO A 4 22.38 13.29 35.02
N GLU A 5 22.65 11.99 34.88
CA GLU A 5 22.49 11.23 33.65
C GLU A 5 21.01 11.26 33.24
N ASN A 6 20.68 11.96 32.15
CA ASN A 6 19.32 12.05 31.65
C ASN A 6 19.15 11.26 30.34
N ASN A 7 18.80 9.99 30.52
CA ASN A 7 17.72 9.26 29.86
C ASN A 7 17.49 9.49 28.34
N PHE A 8 18.49 9.17 27.51
CA PHE A 8 18.38 9.22 26.04
C PHE A 8 17.88 7.90 25.40
N ARG A 9 17.58 6.86 26.19
CA ARG A 9 17.24 5.51 25.67
C ARG A 9 15.75 5.15 25.62
N GLU A 10 14.86 5.98 26.15
CA GLU A 10 13.42 5.67 26.17
C GLU A 10 12.59 6.33 25.06
N LYS A 11 13.15 7.27 24.26
CA LYS A 11 12.40 7.94 23.16
C LYS A 11 12.40 7.20 21.82
N THR A 12 13.13 6.11 21.68
CA THR A 12 13.30 5.36 20.42
C THR A 12 12.17 4.38 20.12
N TRP A 13 11.31 4.05 21.10
CA TRP A 13 10.25 3.04 20.92
C TRP A 13 8.87 3.61 20.51
N LEU A 14 8.68 4.93 20.51
CA LEU A 14 7.38 5.52 20.18
C LEU A 14 7.10 5.73 18.68
N TYR A 15 8.12 5.64 17.80
CA TYR A 15 7.98 6.01 16.38
C TYR A 15 7.77 4.84 15.40
N ALA A 16 7.91 3.59 15.85
CA ALA A 16 7.63 2.39 15.04
C ALA A 16 6.19 1.83 15.22
N GLY A 17 5.38 2.49 16.04
CA GLY A 17 4.09 1.99 16.52
C GLY A 17 2.97 2.02 15.47
N THR A 18 2.98 1.03 14.58
CA THR A 18 1.83 0.28 13.98
C THR A 18 2.22 -0.29 12.61
N SER A 19 2.90 0.49 11.75
CA SER A 19 3.26 0.05 10.39
C SER A 19 4.37 -1.00 10.37
N VAL A 20 5.41 -0.85 11.19
CA VAL A 20 6.51 -1.83 11.27
C VAL A 20 6.04 -3.11 11.97
N TYR A 21 5.16 -2.99 12.95
CA TYR A 21 4.56 -4.15 13.63
C TYR A 21 3.62 -4.93 12.68
N LEU A 22 2.85 -4.23 11.84
CA LEU A 22 2.06 -4.83 10.77
C LEU A 22 2.96 -5.49 9.72
N GLU A 23 4.05 -4.84 9.29
CA GLU A 23 5.01 -5.39 8.31
C GLU A 23 5.73 -6.64 8.85
N LEU A 24 6.22 -6.61 10.10
CA LEU A 24 6.83 -7.77 10.76
C LEU A 24 5.82 -8.89 11.03
N ARG A 25 4.59 -8.56 11.43
CA ARG A 25 3.50 -9.55 11.59
C ARG A 25 3.05 -10.11 10.25
N MET A 26 3.06 -9.33 9.17
CA MET A 26 2.76 -9.76 7.80
C MET A 26 3.83 -10.67 7.24
N LEU A 27 5.12 -10.30 7.38
CA LEU A 27 6.24 -11.16 7.02
C LEU A 27 6.19 -12.47 7.82
N LYS A 28 5.88 -12.41 9.13
CA LYS A 28 5.71 -13.60 9.98
C LYS A 28 4.54 -14.48 9.53
N LEU A 29 3.39 -13.91 9.14
CA LEU A 29 2.22 -14.64 8.63
C LEU A 29 2.48 -15.29 7.27
N ILE A 30 3.17 -14.59 6.36
CA ILE A 30 3.57 -15.12 5.05
C ILE A 30 4.55 -16.30 5.23
N ASN A 31 5.52 -16.16 6.13
CA ASN A 31 6.52 -17.20 6.42
C ASN A 31 5.93 -18.43 7.16
N MET A 32 4.86 -18.26 7.94
CA MET A 32 4.18 -19.36 8.62
C MET A 32 3.44 -20.29 7.64
N ARG A 33 2.90 -19.79 6.51
CA ARG A 33 2.27 -20.66 5.49
C ARG A 33 3.26 -21.54 4.73
N GLU A 34 4.51 -21.11 4.56
CA GLU A 34 5.56 -21.92 3.91
C GLU A 34 6.00 -23.12 4.77
N LYS A 35 5.74 -23.08 6.08
CA LYS A 35 6.05 -24.19 7.02
C LYS A 35 4.90 -25.17 7.25
N VAL A 36 3.69 -24.87 6.76
CA VAL A 36 2.48 -25.70 7.00
C VAL A 36 2.27 -26.73 5.87
N SER A 37 3.08 -26.72 4.81
CA SER A 37 3.03 -27.76 3.76
C SER A 37 3.78 -29.05 4.11
N SER A 38 4.11 -29.29 5.40
CA SER A 38 4.76 -30.52 5.87
C SER A 38 4.12 -31.07 7.16
N ALA A 39 2.78 -31.13 7.21
CA ALA A 39 2.08 -31.87 8.25
C ALA A 39 1.17 -32.89 7.58
N ASP A 40 1.52 -34.17 7.77
CA ASP A 40 0.83 -35.33 7.24
C ASP A 40 -0.64 -35.41 7.69
N ASN A 41 -1.46 -35.92 6.76
CA ASN A 41 -2.85 -36.28 6.97
C ASN A 41 -3.02 -37.22 8.17
N GLN A 42 -3.93 -36.88 9.09
CA GLN A 42 -4.70 -37.88 9.83
C GLN A 42 -6.18 -37.52 9.83
N GLN A 43 -6.98 -38.40 9.23
CA GLN A 43 -8.44 -38.46 9.31
C GLN A 43 -8.90 -38.81 10.73
N GLY A 44 -10.03 -38.24 11.16
CA GLY A 44 -10.75 -38.72 12.35
C GLY A 44 -12.01 -37.93 12.70
N SER A 45 -13.15 -38.61 12.50
CA SER A 45 -14.49 -38.43 13.12
C SER A 45 -15.23 -37.08 13.11
N ARG A 46 -16.33 -37.07 12.34
CA ARG A 46 -17.54 -36.27 12.58
C ARG A 46 -18.10 -36.54 13.97
N GLN A 47 -18.25 -35.51 14.80
CA GLN A 47 -19.35 -35.39 15.77
C GLN A 47 -19.54 -33.92 16.20
N ASN A 48 -20.77 -33.44 16.01
CA ASN A 48 -21.44 -32.35 16.71
C ASN A 48 -20.60 -31.17 17.24
N PHE A 49 -20.58 -30.06 16.48
CA PHE A 49 -20.38 -28.75 17.08
C PHE A 49 -21.54 -27.81 16.73
N VAL A 50 -22.30 -27.54 17.78
CA VAL A 50 -23.30 -26.49 17.93
C VAL A 50 -22.75 -25.15 17.42
N LYS A 51 -23.64 -24.36 16.80
CA LYS A 51 -23.52 -22.94 16.43
C LYS A 51 -22.51 -22.17 17.31
N ASN A 52 -21.26 -22.13 16.89
CA ASN A 52 -20.36 -21.03 17.22
C ASN A 52 -20.33 -20.14 15.99
N LEU A 53 -20.79 -18.90 16.14
CA LEU A 53 -20.54 -17.81 15.21
C LEU A 53 -19.06 -17.92 14.81
N SER A 54 -18.83 -18.37 13.58
CA SER A 54 -17.49 -18.58 13.05
C SER A 54 -16.82 -17.23 13.00
N ASP A 55 -15.94 -16.96 13.95
CA ASP A 55 -15.06 -15.81 13.86
C ASP A 55 -14.31 -15.91 12.53
N PRO A 56 -14.52 -14.97 11.58
CA PRO A 56 -13.84 -15.04 10.30
C PRO A 56 -12.33 -15.15 10.55
N SER A 57 -11.71 -16.13 9.87
CA SER A 57 -10.26 -16.30 9.95
C SER A 57 -9.55 -14.96 9.69
N GLU A 58 -8.35 -14.76 10.25
CA GLU A 58 -7.58 -13.52 10.01
C GLU A 58 -7.42 -13.22 8.50
N THR A 59 -7.40 -14.28 7.67
CA THR A 59 -7.44 -14.19 6.20
C THR A 59 -8.70 -13.50 5.69
N THR A 60 -9.86 -13.93 6.18
CA THR A 60 -11.16 -13.35 5.85
C THR A 60 -11.27 -11.90 6.33
N ARG A 61 -10.75 -11.58 7.53
CA ARG A 61 -10.76 -10.23 8.09
C ARG A 61 -9.91 -9.24 7.29
N ARG A 62 -8.72 -9.65 6.81
CA ARG A 62 -7.79 -8.76 6.09
C ARG A 62 -7.97 -8.70 4.57
N ALA A 63 -8.73 -9.64 4.00
CA ALA A 63 -8.97 -9.65 2.55
C ALA A 63 -9.49 -8.31 1.99
N PRO A 64 -10.43 -7.59 2.65
CA PRO A 64 -10.89 -6.28 2.18
C PRO A 64 -9.77 -5.23 2.08
N LEU A 65 -8.88 -5.17 3.07
CA LEU A 65 -7.74 -4.26 3.07
C LEU A 65 -6.82 -4.49 1.87
N PHE A 66 -6.46 -5.75 1.61
CA PHE A 66 -5.52 -6.07 0.53
C PHE A 66 -6.15 -5.91 -0.85
N LYS A 67 -7.43 -6.26 -1.02
CA LYS A 67 -8.17 -5.96 -2.25
C LYS A 67 -8.21 -4.45 -2.51
N ALA A 68 -8.53 -3.66 -1.49
CA ALA A 68 -8.53 -2.20 -1.59
C ALA A 68 -7.15 -1.64 -1.93
N TYR A 69 -6.09 -2.15 -1.28
CA TYR A 69 -4.70 -1.78 -1.62
C TYR A 69 -4.36 -2.08 -3.07
N LEU A 70 -4.69 -3.27 -3.58
CA LEU A 70 -4.39 -3.66 -4.96
C LEU A 70 -5.19 -2.82 -5.98
N LEU A 71 -6.43 -2.46 -5.68
CA LEU A 71 -7.21 -1.50 -6.47
C LEU A 71 -6.58 -0.09 -6.47
N GLY A 72 -5.95 0.33 -5.37
CA GLY A 72 -5.18 1.56 -5.31
C GLY A 72 -3.86 1.47 -6.10
N ALA A 73 -3.16 0.34 -6.00
CA ALA A 73 -1.91 0.10 -6.72
C ALA A 73 -2.11 0.01 -8.24
N LEU A 74 -3.32 -0.37 -8.68
CA LEU A 74 -3.71 -0.51 -10.09
C LEU A 74 -3.62 0.80 -10.88
N HIS A 75 -3.47 1.97 -10.24
CA HIS A 75 -3.27 3.23 -10.96
C HIS A 75 -1.93 3.29 -11.71
N ASP A 76 -0.94 2.50 -11.32
CA ASP A 76 0.30 2.27 -12.10
C ASP A 76 0.16 1.09 -13.08
N GLY A 77 -1.08 0.65 -13.31
CA GLY A 77 -1.41 -0.52 -14.10
C GLY A 77 -1.93 -0.19 -15.50
N THR A 78 -1.89 -1.18 -16.37
CA THR A 78 -2.49 -1.16 -17.70
C THR A 78 -3.29 -2.44 -17.93
N PHE A 79 -4.17 -2.44 -18.93
CA PHE A 79 -4.90 -3.63 -19.35
C PHE A 79 -4.32 -4.14 -20.67
N SER A 80 -3.95 -5.42 -20.72
CA SER A 80 -3.40 -6.03 -21.93
C SER A 80 -4.50 -6.42 -22.92
N SER A 81 -4.15 -6.55 -24.19
CA SER A 81 -5.04 -7.11 -25.22
C SER A 81 -5.51 -8.53 -24.89
N ASN A 82 -4.71 -9.29 -24.13
CA ASN A 82 -5.02 -10.63 -23.65
C ASN A 82 -5.87 -10.64 -22.36
N LYS A 83 -6.54 -9.52 -22.06
CA LYS A 83 -7.44 -9.34 -20.90
C LYS A 83 -6.78 -9.56 -19.54
N ARG A 84 -5.52 -9.13 -19.38
CA ARG A 84 -4.78 -9.23 -18.12
C ARG A 84 -4.46 -7.86 -17.56
N PHE A 85 -4.50 -7.74 -16.24
CA PHE A 85 -3.97 -6.57 -15.55
C PHE A 85 -2.46 -6.66 -15.49
N ARG A 86 -1.78 -5.57 -15.85
CA ARG A 86 -0.32 -5.44 -15.87
C ARG A 86 0.10 -4.30 -14.97
N ILE A 87 1.09 -4.49 -14.09
CA ILE A 87 1.75 -3.40 -13.34
C ILE A 87 3.23 -3.44 -13.68
N SER A 88 3.79 -2.32 -14.14
CA SER A 88 5.15 -2.26 -14.70
C SER A 88 6.07 -1.40 -13.85
N GLN A 89 7.28 -1.89 -13.57
CA GLN A 89 8.24 -1.19 -12.73
C GLN A 89 9.68 -1.33 -13.23
N ALA A 90 10.52 -0.37 -12.87
CA ALA A 90 11.95 -0.41 -13.19
C ALA A 90 12.73 -1.51 -12.44
N GLY A 91 12.15 -2.07 -11.38
CA GLY A 91 12.73 -3.13 -10.57
C GLY A 91 11.65 -4.04 -9.97
N THR A 92 12.06 -5.17 -9.41
CA THR A 92 11.11 -6.24 -9.04
C THR A 92 10.58 -6.18 -7.62
N ASP A 93 11.14 -5.37 -6.73
CA ASP A 93 10.88 -5.51 -5.29
C ASP A 93 9.40 -5.23 -4.93
N TRP A 94 8.83 -4.16 -5.49
CA TRP A 94 7.41 -3.87 -5.29
C TRP A 94 6.53 -4.90 -6.00
N LEU A 95 6.89 -5.34 -7.22
CA LEU A 95 6.17 -6.38 -7.94
C LEU A 95 6.11 -7.70 -7.17
N LYS A 96 7.23 -8.13 -6.56
CA LYS A 96 7.29 -9.33 -5.70
C LYS A 96 6.42 -9.17 -4.45
N PHE A 97 6.36 -7.96 -3.89
CA PHE A 97 5.42 -7.66 -2.80
C PHE A 97 3.97 -7.80 -3.25
N LEU A 98 3.59 -7.22 -4.39
CA LEU A 98 2.24 -7.36 -4.97
C LEU A 98 1.90 -8.82 -5.28
N GLN A 99 2.84 -9.60 -5.84
CA GLN A 99 2.67 -11.03 -6.10
C GLN A 99 2.35 -11.82 -4.84
N LYS A 100 3.00 -11.50 -3.71
CA LYS A 100 2.67 -12.12 -2.40
C LYS A 100 1.27 -11.76 -1.94
N LEU A 101 0.80 -10.53 -2.18
CA LEU A 101 -0.58 -10.13 -1.85
C LEU A 101 -1.61 -10.88 -2.73
N PHE A 102 -1.35 -11.00 -4.03
CA PHE A 102 -2.21 -11.82 -4.91
C PHE A 102 -2.26 -13.27 -4.43
N LYS A 103 -1.10 -13.89 -4.16
CA LYS A 103 -1.03 -15.26 -3.62
C LYS A 103 -1.79 -15.40 -2.29
N TYR A 104 -1.72 -14.39 -1.42
CA TYR A 104 -2.45 -14.40 -0.15
C TYR A 104 -3.97 -14.39 -0.35
N LEU A 105 -4.44 -13.70 -1.39
CA LEU A 105 -5.84 -13.62 -1.81
C LEU A 105 -6.28 -14.77 -2.74
N ASP A 106 -5.44 -15.79 -2.89
CA ASP A 106 -5.68 -16.95 -3.77
C ASP A 106 -5.76 -16.62 -5.27
N TYR A 107 -5.04 -15.59 -5.70
CA TYR A 107 -4.89 -15.24 -7.12
C TYR A 107 -3.48 -15.53 -7.63
N ASN A 108 -3.42 -16.08 -8.83
CA ASN A 108 -2.17 -16.27 -9.56
C ASN A 108 -1.66 -14.95 -10.13
N SER A 109 -0.35 -14.77 -10.09
CA SER A 109 0.33 -13.66 -10.76
C SER A 109 1.76 -14.05 -11.16
N TRP A 110 2.24 -13.47 -12.24
CA TRP A 110 3.55 -13.80 -12.82
C TRP A 110 4.37 -12.54 -12.98
N ILE A 111 5.68 -12.63 -12.76
CA ILE A 111 6.61 -11.51 -12.98
C ILE A 111 7.57 -11.91 -14.09
N TYR A 112 7.72 -11.06 -15.10
CA TYR A 112 8.68 -11.24 -16.18
C TYR A 112 9.34 -9.91 -16.57
N LYS A 113 10.45 -9.99 -17.29
CA LYS A 113 11.18 -8.82 -17.82
C LYS A 113 10.66 -8.51 -19.23
N GLU A 114 10.31 -7.25 -19.48
CA GLU A 114 9.83 -6.83 -20.79
C GLU A 114 11.01 -6.36 -21.66
N GLY A 115 11.30 -7.12 -22.72
CA GLY A 115 12.43 -6.86 -23.62
C GLY A 115 13.79 -7.23 -23.04
N LYS A 116 14.73 -7.60 -23.92
CA LYS A 116 16.08 -8.05 -23.54
C LYS A 116 16.88 -6.95 -22.84
N TYR A 117 16.85 -5.73 -23.38
CA TYR A 117 17.71 -4.62 -22.98
C TYR A 117 17.04 -3.58 -22.08
N ARG A 118 15.70 -3.58 -21.97
CA ARG A 118 15.00 -2.63 -21.11
C ARG A 118 15.12 -3.05 -19.65
N ARG A 119 15.13 -2.08 -18.74
CA ARG A 119 15.05 -2.31 -17.29
C ARG A 119 13.59 -2.17 -16.84
N VAL A 120 12.69 -2.91 -17.48
CA VAL A 120 11.26 -2.89 -17.16
C VAL A 120 10.83 -4.32 -16.84
N TYR A 121 10.18 -4.48 -15.70
CA TYR A 121 9.60 -5.72 -15.23
C TYR A 121 8.10 -5.53 -15.10
N VAL A 122 7.36 -6.58 -15.38
CA VAL A 122 5.90 -6.56 -15.40
C VAL A 122 5.39 -7.64 -14.48
N LEU A 123 4.46 -7.29 -13.61
CA LEU A 123 3.58 -8.24 -12.95
C LEU A 123 2.27 -8.34 -13.74
N GLU A 124 1.84 -9.56 -14.02
CA GLU A 124 0.55 -9.85 -14.65
C GLU A 124 -0.35 -10.68 -13.74
N THR A 125 -1.67 -10.45 -13.82
CA THR A 125 -2.68 -11.26 -13.11
C THR A 125 -4.03 -11.25 -13.85
N LEU A 126 -4.86 -12.25 -13.53
CA LEU A 126 -6.27 -12.37 -13.94
C LEU A 126 -7.23 -12.12 -12.77
N ALA A 127 -6.77 -11.46 -11.71
CA ALA A 127 -7.60 -11.19 -10.54
C ALA A 127 -8.86 -10.40 -10.91
N ASP A 128 -10.02 -11.04 -10.76
CA ASP A 128 -11.33 -10.57 -11.23
C ASP A 128 -11.89 -9.39 -10.42
N PHE A 129 -11.41 -9.18 -9.19
CA PHE A 129 -11.81 -8.05 -8.37
C PHE A 129 -11.15 -6.73 -8.78
N LEU A 130 -10.13 -6.76 -9.63
CA LEU A 130 -9.46 -5.55 -10.13
C LEU A 130 -10.34 -4.85 -11.16
N ASP A 131 -10.43 -3.52 -11.06
CA ASP A 131 -11.26 -2.71 -11.95
C ASP A 131 -10.70 -1.28 -12.05
N PHE A 132 -10.37 -0.84 -13.28
CA PHE A 132 -9.90 0.53 -13.55
C PHE A 132 -10.98 1.59 -13.34
N ASN A 133 -12.26 1.19 -13.39
CA ASN A 133 -13.43 2.04 -13.18
C ASN A 133 -13.93 2.00 -11.73
N PHE A 134 -13.21 1.31 -10.84
CA PHE A 134 -13.59 1.20 -9.44
C PHE A 134 -13.78 2.58 -8.80
N ASN A 135 -14.95 2.80 -8.20
CA ASN A 135 -15.25 4.03 -7.48
C ASN A 135 -14.84 3.91 -6.00
N PRO A 136 -13.77 4.60 -5.55
CA PRO A 136 -13.28 4.47 -4.17
C PRO A 136 -14.22 5.05 -3.11
N LEU A 137 -15.23 5.83 -3.50
CA LEU A 137 -16.26 6.30 -2.57
C LEU A 137 -17.20 5.18 -2.11
N ARG A 138 -17.14 3.99 -2.72
CA ARG A 138 -17.89 2.80 -2.30
C ARG A 138 -17.26 2.06 -1.11
N LEU A 139 -16.01 2.39 -0.76
CA LEU A 139 -15.32 1.78 0.38
C LEU A 139 -15.97 2.22 1.69
N ARG A 140 -16.38 1.25 2.52
CA ARG A 140 -17.21 1.50 3.70
C ARG A 140 -16.38 1.71 4.96
N SER A 141 -15.35 0.89 5.14
CA SER A 141 -14.51 0.93 6.34
C SER A 141 -13.31 1.87 6.18
N ASP A 142 -12.84 2.40 7.31
CA ASP A 142 -11.58 3.15 7.36
C ASP A 142 -10.40 2.29 6.92
N GLU A 143 -10.42 0.99 7.23
CA GLU A 143 -9.37 0.05 6.85
C GLU A 143 -9.25 -0.08 5.32
N GLU A 144 -10.37 -0.27 4.62
CA GLU A 144 -10.38 -0.30 3.16
C GLU A 144 -9.92 1.03 2.55
N LYS A 145 -10.40 2.17 3.07
CA LYS A 145 -9.97 3.50 2.61
C LYS A 145 -8.46 3.68 2.78
N ILE A 146 -7.93 3.26 3.94
CA ILE A 146 -6.48 3.26 4.22
C ILE A 146 -5.73 2.39 3.21
N GLY A 147 -6.21 1.16 2.97
CA GLY A 147 -5.64 0.25 1.98
C GLY A 147 -5.57 0.88 0.60
N TYR A 148 -6.69 1.36 0.10
CA TYR A 148 -6.80 1.99 -1.21
C TYR A 148 -5.90 3.22 -1.35
N ILE A 149 -5.93 4.14 -0.40
CA ILE A 149 -5.07 5.34 -0.43
C ILE A 149 -3.59 4.94 -0.37
N ARG A 150 -3.22 3.91 0.42
CA ARG A 150 -1.82 3.43 0.48
C ARG A 150 -1.38 2.85 -0.86
N GLY A 151 -2.22 2.03 -1.50
CA GLY A 151 -1.93 1.49 -2.84
C GLY A 151 -1.77 2.60 -3.87
N PHE A 152 -2.70 3.56 -3.86
CA PHE A 152 -2.65 4.73 -4.72
C PHE A 152 -1.39 5.57 -4.46
N PHE A 153 -1.02 5.77 -3.20
CA PHE A 153 0.21 6.48 -2.84
C PHE A 153 1.46 5.71 -3.25
N ASP A 154 1.45 4.38 -3.23
CA ASP A 154 2.57 3.56 -3.69
C ASP A 154 2.76 3.62 -5.21
N ALA A 155 1.66 3.67 -5.97
CA ALA A 155 1.64 3.90 -7.41
C ALA A 155 2.05 5.34 -7.76
N GLU A 156 1.24 6.31 -7.35
CA GLU A 156 1.25 7.69 -7.88
C GLU A 156 1.82 8.72 -6.89
N GLY A 157 2.12 8.32 -5.65
CA GLY A 157 2.61 9.24 -4.63
C GLY A 157 4.04 9.72 -4.87
N GLY A 158 4.30 10.99 -4.53
CA GLY A 158 5.64 11.56 -4.59
C GLY A 158 6.16 12.01 -3.22
N ILE A 159 7.46 11.79 -3.00
CA ILE A 159 8.23 12.28 -1.85
C ILE A 159 9.55 12.82 -2.40
N PRO A 160 10.03 13.99 -1.93
CA PRO A 160 11.32 14.53 -2.37
C PRO A 160 12.47 13.59 -2.01
N LYS A 161 13.27 13.24 -3.03
CA LYS A 161 14.47 12.40 -2.87
C LYS A 161 15.66 13.17 -2.32
N ASN A 162 15.80 14.45 -2.68
CA ASN A 162 16.83 15.32 -2.13
C ASN A 162 16.55 15.56 -0.64
N LYS A 163 17.56 15.32 0.20
CA LYS A 163 17.50 15.52 1.66
C LYS A 163 17.44 17.00 2.05
N GLU A 164 18.04 17.88 1.25
CA GLU A 164 18.06 19.33 1.49
C GLU A 164 16.75 20.00 1.11
N ALA A 165 15.97 19.39 0.20
CA ALA A 165 14.68 19.91 -0.18
C ALA A 165 13.69 19.88 1.00
N ARG A 166 12.74 20.81 1.02
CA ARG A 166 11.63 20.80 1.98
C ARG A 166 10.84 19.49 1.86
N PHE A 167 10.50 18.89 2.99
CA PHE A 167 9.68 17.67 3.00
C PHE A 167 8.24 17.95 2.59
N TYR A 168 7.73 17.12 1.69
CA TYR A 168 6.34 17.11 1.26
C TYR A 168 5.91 15.68 0.92
N ILE A 169 4.59 15.48 0.97
CA ILE A 169 3.93 14.29 0.44
C ILE A 169 2.95 14.80 -0.61
N GLN A 170 3.09 14.33 -1.84
CA GLN A 170 2.20 14.68 -2.94
C GLN A 170 1.49 13.45 -3.49
N LEU A 171 0.31 13.70 -4.05
CA LEU A 171 -0.51 12.75 -4.79
C LEU A 171 -0.77 13.37 -6.15
N VAL A 172 -0.47 12.62 -7.22
CA VAL A 172 -0.62 13.07 -8.60
C VAL A 172 -1.55 12.13 -9.36
N GLN A 173 -2.23 12.64 -10.39
CA GLN A 173 -3.05 11.84 -11.29
C GLN A 173 -3.43 12.66 -12.52
N ASN A 174 -3.56 12.01 -13.69
CA ASN A 174 -4.02 12.68 -14.91
C ASN A 174 -5.53 12.95 -14.87
N ASP A 175 -6.27 12.10 -14.17
CA ASP A 175 -7.70 12.26 -13.90
C ASP A 175 -7.94 13.10 -12.62
N ARG A 176 -8.39 14.33 -12.82
CA ARG A 176 -8.73 15.25 -11.73
C ARG A 176 -9.84 14.73 -10.83
N GLU A 177 -10.85 14.06 -11.37
CA GLU A 177 -11.98 13.55 -10.60
C GLU A 177 -11.56 12.42 -9.67
N LYS A 178 -10.68 11.53 -10.13
CA LYS A 178 -10.02 10.54 -9.26
C LYS A 178 -9.33 11.23 -8.08
N LEU A 179 -8.57 12.30 -8.33
CA LEU A 179 -7.89 13.03 -7.26
C LEU A 179 -8.87 13.71 -6.28
N VAL A 180 -10.02 14.20 -6.76
CA VAL A 180 -11.11 14.72 -5.90
C VAL A 180 -11.68 13.61 -5.00
N LYS A 181 -11.90 12.41 -5.55
CA LYS A 181 -12.37 11.26 -4.75
C LYS A 181 -11.32 10.89 -3.68
N ILE A 182 -10.04 10.78 -4.03
CA ILE A 182 -8.96 10.55 -3.04
C ILE A 182 -8.95 11.62 -1.95
N LYS A 183 -9.13 12.89 -2.32
CA LYS A 183 -9.20 13.99 -1.36
C LYS A 183 -10.35 13.82 -0.36
N LYS A 184 -11.51 13.34 -0.82
CA LYS A 184 -12.64 13.03 0.07
C LYS A 184 -12.30 11.90 1.04
N LEU A 185 -11.72 10.78 0.57
CA LEU A 185 -11.29 9.67 1.43
C LEU A 185 -10.27 10.14 2.49
N LEU A 186 -9.30 10.97 2.11
CA LEU A 186 -8.31 11.51 3.05
C LEU A 186 -8.98 12.39 4.12
N ASN A 187 -9.96 13.22 3.74
CA ASN A 187 -10.70 14.04 4.67
C ASN A 187 -11.53 13.21 5.67
N ASP A 188 -12.18 12.14 5.21
CA ASP A 188 -12.89 11.19 6.08
C ASP A 188 -11.95 10.63 7.16
N LEU A 189 -10.71 10.30 6.78
CA LEU A 189 -9.66 9.82 7.68
C LEU A 189 -9.00 10.94 8.52
N ARG A 190 -9.54 12.16 8.46
CA ARG A 190 -9.03 13.38 9.14
C ARG A 190 -7.64 13.82 8.69
N ILE A 191 -7.23 13.47 7.47
CA ILE A 191 -5.97 13.91 6.85
C ILE A 191 -6.28 15.08 5.90
N LYS A 192 -5.75 16.27 6.22
CA LYS A 192 -6.01 17.48 5.43
C LYS A 192 -5.04 17.62 4.26
N THR A 193 -5.56 18.08 3.13
CA THR A 193 -4.79 18.31 1.88
C THR A 193 -4.96 19.73 1.37
N GLY A 194 -4.00 20.17 0.56
CA GLY A 194 -4.04 21.45 -0.15
C GLY A 194 -5.04 21.48 -1.30
N LYS A 195 -5.02 22.57 -2.07
CA LYS A 195 -5.82 22.69 -3.30
C LYS A 195 -5.27 21.74 -4.38
N ILE A 196 -6.18 21.12 -5.12
CA ILE A 196 -5.83 20.40 -6.35
C ILE A 196 -5.51 21.47 -7.40
N HIS A 197 -4.34 21.38 -8.01
CA HIS A 197 -3.89 22.33 -9.02
C HIS A 197 -2.99 21.64 -10.04
N ASN A 198 -2.84 22.23 -11.21
CA ASN A 198 -1.88 21.82 -12.23
C ASN A 198 -0.82 22.93 -12.39
N PRO A 199 0.40 22.75 -11.87
CA PRO A 199 1.49 23.72 -12.02
C PRO A 199 2.09 23.76 -13.43
N SER A 200 1.90 22.70 -14.22
CA SER A 200 2.59 22.42 -15.48
C SER A 200 1.62 22.50 -16.66
N ARG A 201 0.52 23.25 -16.52
CA ARG A 201 -0.60 23.24 -17.48
C ARG A 201 -0.20 23.50 -18.93
N SER A 202 0.87 24.26 -19.17
CA SER A 202 1.40 24.55 -20.50
C SER A 202 2.14 23.37 -21.15
N VAL A 203 2.68 22.44 -20.36
CA VAL A 203 3.47 21.28 -20.83
C VAL A 203 2.69 19.98 -20.69
N ASP A 204 1.93 19.84 -19.62
CA ASP A 204 1.11 18.69 -19.31
C ASP A 204 -0.23 19.20 -18.72
N PRO A 205 -1.25 19.41 -19.56
CA PRO A 205 -2.52 19.99 -19.14
C PRO A 205 -3.32 19.09 -18.19
N ASP A 206 -2.99 17.80 -18.15
CA ASP A 206 -3.69 16.81 -17.35
C ASP A 206 -2.95 16.44 -16.06
N TYR A 207 -1.72 16.90 -15.85
CA TYR A 207 -0.98 16.64 -14.60
C TYR A 207 -1.58 17.37 -13.38
N TRP A 208 -2.55 16.75 -12.71
CA TRP A 208 -3.13 17.25 -11.47
C TRP A 208 -2.37 16.75 -10.26
N ARG A 209 -2.15 17.65 -9.29
CA ARG A 209 -1.53 17.29 -8.02
C ARG A 209 -2.20 17.93 -6.83
N MET A 210 -2.04 17.28 -5.68
CA MET A 210 -2.31 17.87 -4.38
C MET A 210 -1.26 17.45 -3.36
N TYR A 211 -1.04 18.30 -2.36
CA TYR A 211 -0.13 18.03 -1.25
C TYR A 211 -0.90 17.67 0.01
N VAL A 212 -0.36 16.75 0.81
CA VAL A 212 -0.77 16.60 2.21
C VAL A 212 -0.23 17.80 2.99
N LEU A 213 -1.11 18.50 3.72
CA LEU A 213 -0.72 19.67 4.50
C LEU A 213 0.32 19.26 5.55
N ALA A 214 1.29 20.13 5.84
CA ALA A 214 2.37 19.86 6.79
C ALA A 214 1.86 19.30 8.13
N LYS A 215 0.82 19.92 8.70
CA LYS A 215 0.16 19.47 9.96
C LYS A 215 -0.48 18.09 9.91
N SER A 216 -0.72 17.54 8.72
CA SER A 216 -1.33 16.22 8.51
C SER A 216 -0.34 15.17 7.99
N GLN A 217 0.91 15.53 7.69
CA GLN A 217 1.91 14.60 7.16
C GLN A 217 2.22 13.46 8.14
N GLN A 218 2.38 13.75 9.44
CA GLN A 218 2.59 12.71 10.45
C GLN A 218 1.39 11.75 10.55
N SER A 219 0.17 12.29 10.50
CA SER A 219 -1.06 11.47 10.50
C SER A 219 -1.15 10.59 9.25
N PHE A 220 -0.82 11.15 8.08
CA PHE A 220 -0.75 10.40 6.83
C PHE A 220 0.25 9.26 6.94
N LEU A 221 1.46 9.51 7.42
CA LEU A 221 2.49 8.46 7.51
C LEU A 221 2.15 7.38 8.54
N LYS A 222 1.50 7.75 9.65
CA LYS A 222 1.06 6.81 10.68
C LYS A 222 -0.10 5.92 10.20
N LYS A 223 -1.11 6.51 9.55
CA LYS A 223 -2.32 5.78 9.12
C LYS A 223 -2.14 5.12 7.76
N ILE A 224 -1.69 5.89 6.77
CA ILE A 224 -1.51 5.46 5.39
C ILE A 224 -0.12 4.88 5.23
N GLY A 225 0.95 5.67 5.37
CA GLY A 225 2.32 5.19 5.13
C GLY A 225 2.51 4.69 3.69
N THR A 226 3.44 3.77 3.49
CA THR A 226 3.79 3.18 2.18
C THR A 226 4.26 1.74 2.37
N TRP A 227 3.93 0.87 1.42
CA TRP A 227 4.52 -0.47 1.32
C TRP A 227 5.49 -0.60 0.15
N HIS A 228 5.65 0.45 -0.66
CA HIS A 228 6.61 0.47 -1.75
C HIS A 228 8.06 0.54 -1.20
N PRO A 229 8.93 -0.47 -1.47
CA PRO A 229 10.28 -0.55 -0.87
C PRO A 229 11.15 0.69 -1.09
N ARG A 230 11.14 1.25 -2.32
CA ARG A 230 11.86 2.49 -2.63
C ARG A 230 11.37 3.70 -1.81
N LYS A 231 10.06 3.87 -1.63
CA LYS A 231 9.49 4.99 -0.85
C LYS A 231 9.78 4.82 0.63
N ILE A 232 9.74 3.59 1.16
CA ILE A 232 10.18 3.28 2.53
C ILE A 232 11.62 3.74 2.75
N LYS A 233 12.54 3.37 1.85
CA LYS A 233 13.95 3.79 1.95
C LYS A 233 14.10 5.31 1.96
N THR A 234 13.38 6.00 1.06
CA THR A 234 13.39 7.48 1.02
C THR A 234 12.83 8.09 2.30
N LEU A 235 11.72 7.59 2.84
CA LEU A 235 11.14 8.11 4.08
C LEU A 235 12.07 7.96 5.28
N ARG A 236 12.69 6.78 5.46
CA ARG A 236 13.67 6.55 6.55
C ARG A 236 14.81 7.58 6.50
N GLN A 237 15.34 7.83 5.31
CA GLN A 237 16.40 8.83 5.10
C GLN A 237 15.97 10.27 5.37
N ARG A 238 14.67 10.58 5.18
CA ARG A 238 14.13 11.94 5.30
C ARG A 238 13.65 12.27 6.70
N MET A 239 13.23 11.27 7.46
CA MET A 239 12.63 11.45 8.78
C MET A 239 13.59 11.21 9.95
N MET A 240 14.85 10.83 9.68
CA MET A 240 15.83 10.44 10.71
C MET A 240 15.26 9.47 11.75
N ILE A 241 14.65 8.38 11.27
CA ILE A 241 14.27 7.22 12.10
C ILE A 241 15.33 6.15 11.95
#